data_AF-A0A661M8R8-F1
#
_entry.id   AF-A0A661M8R8-F1
#
_cell.length_a   1.000
_cell.length_b   1.000
_cell.length_c   1.000
_cell.angle_alpha   90.00
_cell.angle_beta   90.00
_cell.angle_gamma   90.00
#
_symmetry.space_group_name_H-M   'P 1'
#
loop_
_entity.id
_entity.type
_entity.pdbx_description
1 polymer ?
#
loop_
_entity_poly.entity_id
_entity_poly.type
_entity_poly.pdbx_seq_one_letter_code
_entity_poly.pdbx_strand_id
1 'polypeptide(L)' 'MELLKEARATQEVAELRYKRGLVGYLSVLDAQQARYEAEENLVLVELSLLTNRVSLHRALGGGWGEPTNGPGDIGKDPKP' A
#
# COMPACT_ATOMS: atom_id res chain seq x y z
N MET A 1 -2.23 -9.27 6.35
CA MET A 1 -2.87 -9.40 7.67
C MET A 1 -2.21 -10.46 8.55
N GLU A 2 -1.88 -11.64 8.04
CA GLU A 2 -1.21 -12.71 8.80
C GLU A 2 0.13 -12.27 9.41
N LEU A 3 1.00 -11.62 8.63
CA LEU A 3 2.28 -11.09 9.12
C LEU A 3 2.15 -10.14 10.33
N LEU A 4 1.16 -9.24 10.31
CA LEU A 4 0.90 -8.34 11.44
C LEU A 4 0.47 -9.12 12.69
N LYS A 5 -0.34 -10.16 12.53
CA LYS A 5 -0.80 -11.00 13.64
C LYS A 5 0.37 -11.75 14.28
N GLU A 6 1.26 -12.31 13.46
CA GLU A 6 2.47 -12.99 13.94
C GLU A 6 3.44 -12.05 14.63
N ALA A 7 3.66 -10.85 14.08
CA ALA A 7 4.53 -9.85 14.68
C ALA A 7 4.00 -9.39 16.06
N ARG A 8 2.68 -9.20 16.20
CA ARG A 8 2.04 -8.90 17.49
C ARG A 8 2.20 -10.03 18.51
N ALA A 9 1.97 -11.26 18.10
CA ALA A 9 2.16 -12.43 18.97
C ALA A 9 3.62 -12.56 19.42
N THR A 10 4.57 -12.31 18.51
CA THR A 10 6.01 -12.32 18.81
C THR A 10 6.38 -11.27 19.85
N GLN A 11 5.88 -10.04 19.70
CA GLN A 11 6.08 -8.99 20.70
C GLN A 11 5.52 -9.38 22.06
N GLU A 12 4.31 -9.93 22.12
CA GLU A 12 3.69 -10.36 23.38
C GLU A 12 4.54 -11.42 24.10
N VAL A 13 5.05 -12.40 23.36
CA VAL A 13 5.95 -13.43 23.90
C VAL A 13 7.27 -12.81 24.37
N ALA A 14 7.85 -11.86 23.63
CA ALA A 14 9.07 -11.17 24.03
C ALA A 14 8.88 -10.37 25.33
N GLU A 15 7.78 -9.64 25.46
CA GLU A 15 7.43 -8.91 26.68
C GLU A 15 7.25 -9.84 27.89
N LEU A 16 6.60 -10.99 27.71
CA LEU A 16 6.44 -11.98 28.76
C LEU A 16 7.79 -12.55 29.22
N ARG A 17 8.69 -12.85 28.28
CA ARG A 17 10.04 -13.33 28.60
C ARG A 17 10.86 -12.28 29.33
N TYR A 18 10.78 -11.01 28.90
CA TYR A 18 11.47 -9.90 29.55
C TYR A 18 10.98 -9.68 30.99
N LYS A 19 9.64 -9.68 31.20
CA LYS A 19 9.05 -9.56 32.54
C LYS A 19 9.46 -10.69 33.49
N ARG A 20 9.77 -11.87 32.94
CA ARG A 20 10.28 -13.03 33.67
C ARG A 20 11.80 -13.03 33.84
N GLY A 21 12.51 -12.02 33.31
CA GLY A 21 13.97 -11.92 33.36
C GLY A 21 14.70 -12.93 32.46
N LEU A 22 14.00 -13.56 31.51
CA LEU A 22 14.55 -14.61 30.64
C LEU A 22 15.33 -14.04 29.45
N VAL A 23 15.06 -12.79 29.09
CA VAL A 23 15.70 -12.07 27.97
C VAL A 23 15.92 -10.61 28.36
N GLY A 24 16.87 -9.95 27.72
CA GLY A 24 17.08 -8.51 27.87
C GLY A 24 16.00 -7.68 27.16
N TYR A 25 15.88 -6.40 27.53
CA TYR A 25 14.86 -5.51 26.94
C TYR A 25 15.02 -5.30 25.43
N LEU A 26 16.24 -5.47 24.89
CA LEU A 26 16.50 -5.35 23.45
C LEU A 26 15.63 -6.31 22.62
N SER A 27 15.36 -7.53 23.10
CA SER A 27 14.49 -8.45 22.35
C SER A 27 13.04 -7.97 22.27
N VAL A 28 12.58 -7.16 23.24
CA VAL A 28 11.27 -6.53 23.20
C VAL A 28 11.26 -5.42 22.14
N LEU A 29 12.33 -4.62 22.09
CA LEU A 29 12.48 -3.55 21.11
C LEU A 29 12.55 -4.10 19.68
N ASP A 30 13.31 -5.17 19.45
CA ASP A 30 13.40 -5.84 18.15
C ASP A 30 12.02 -6.35 17.70
N ALA A 31 11.25 -6.94 18.62
CA ALA A 31 9.90 -7.43 18.33
C ALA A 31 8.90 -6.27 18.06
N GLN A 32 9.06 -5.13 18.76
CA GLN A 32 8.29 -3.92 18.49
C GLN A 32 8.63 -3.34 17.11
N GLN A 33 9.91 -3.30 16.74
CA GLN A 33 10.35 -2.86 15.42
C GLN A 33 9.75 -3.73 14.32
N ALA A 34 9.84 -5.06 14.46
CA ALA A 34 9.24 -6.00 13.50
C ALA A 34 7.72 -5.79 13.35
N ARG A 35 7.01 -5.51 14.46
CA ARG A 35 5.58 -5.17 14.40
C ARG A 35 5.34 -3.88 13.61
N TYR A 36 6.12 -2.83 13.86
CA TYR A 36 5.96 -1.57 13.14
C TYR A 36 6.20 -1.71 11.64
N GLU A 37 7.22 -2.47 11.23
CA GLU A 37 7.46 -2.80 9.82
C GLU A 37 6.27 -3.56 9.20
N ALA A 38 5.65 -4.48 9.95
CA ALA A 38 4.45 -5.18 9.50
C ALA A 38 3.21 -4.26 9.37
N GLU A 39 3.08 -3.26 10.25
CA GLU A 39 2.02 -2.25 10.19
C GLU A 39 2.21 -1.30 9.01
N GLU A 40 3.44 -0.84 8.76
CA GLU A 40 3.77 -0.01 7.59
C GLU A 40 3.47 -0.74 6.28
N ASN A 41 3.89 -2.00 6.17
CA ASN A 41 3.61 -2.82 5.00
C ASN A 41 2.11 -2.97 4.73
N LEU A 42 1.28 -3.08 5.77
CA LEU A 42 -0.17 -3.14 5.60
C LEU A 42 -0.70 -1.86 4.95
N VAL A 43 -0.25 -0.69 5.41
CA VAL A 43 -0.64 0.61 4.84
C VAL A 43 -0.23 0.72 3.38
N LEU A 44 0.98 0.29 3.01
CA LEU A 44 1.45 0.30 1.63
C LEU A 44 0.63 -0.61 0.71
N VAL A 45 0.20 -1.78 1.22
CA VAL A 45 -0.69 -2.70 0.49
C VAL A 45 -2.06 -2.06 0.28
N GLU A 46 -2.62 -1.41 1.29
CA GLU A 46 -3.89 -0.69 1.17
C GLU A 46 -3.81 0.45 0.16
N LEU A 47 -2.74 1.25 0.21
CA LEU A 47 -2.47 2.32 -0.75
C LEU A 47 -2.37 1.77 -2.18
N SER A 48 -1.67 0.65 -2.36
CA SER A 48 -1.54 -0.01 -3.65
C SER A 48 -2.89 -0.47 -4.19
N LEU A 49 -3.74 -1.03 -3.33
CA LEU A 49 -5.10 -1.44 -3.70
C LEU A 49 -5.94 -0.25 -4.15
N LEU A 50 -5.91 0.87 -3.43
CA LEU A 50 -6.63 2.09 -3.80
C LEU A 50 -6.14 2.64 -5.15
N THR A 51 -4.83 2.69 -5.34
CA THR A 51 -4.22 3.15 -6.59
C THR A 51 -4.61 2.25 -7.77
N ASN A 52 -4.58 0.94 -7.58
CA ASN A 52 -5.00 -0.03 -8.60
C ASN A 52 -6.47 0.13 -8.98
N ARG A 53 -7.34 0.41 -8.00
CA ARG A 53 -8.76 0.70 -8.26
C ARG A 53 -8.94 1.95 -9.10
N VAL A 54 -8.25 3.04 -8.77
CA VAL A 54 -8.30 4.29 -9.56
C VAL A 54 -7.79 4.05 -10.99
N SER A 55 -6.67 3.35 -11.15
CA SER A 55 -6.11 3.00 -12.46
C SER A 55 -7.07 2.15 -13.28
N LEU A 56 -7.72 1.15 -12.67
CA LEU A 56 -8.73 0.33 -13.33
C LEU A 56 -9.94 1.18 -13.77
N HIS A 57 -10.45 2.06 -12.90
CA HIS A 57 -11.53 2.98 -13.25
C HIS A 57 -11.17 3.88 -14.44
N ARG A 58 -9.94 4.40 -14.49
CA ARG A 58 -9.44 5.18 -15.62
C ARG A 58 -9.35 4.34 -16.90
N ALA A 59 -8.83 3.12 -16.82
CA ALA A 59 -8.67 2.22 -17.97
C ALA A 59 -10.02 1.76 -18.56
N LEU A 60 -11.05 1.59 -17.74
CA LEU A 60 -12.39 1.19 -18.17
C LEU A 60 -13.24 2.33 -18.75
N GLY A 61 -12.66 3.50 -19.02
CA GLY A 61 -13.33 4.61 -19.70
C GLY A 61 -13.74 5.78 -18.80
N GLY A 62 -13.31 5.80 -17.53
CA GLY A 62 -13.49 6.94 -16.62
C GLY A 62 -12.48 8.09 -16.83
N GLY A 63 -12.01 8.31 -18.06
CA GLY A 63 -11.10 9.39 -18.40
C GLY A 63 -11.79 10.74 -18.27
N TRP A 64 -11.63 11.41 -17.13
CA TRP A 64 -12.02 12.82 -17.02
C TRP A 64 -11.07 13.67 -17.86
N GLY A 65 -11.59 14.17 -18.98
CA GLY A 65 -11.05 15.31 -19.71
C GLY A 65 -10.03 14.96 -20.77
N GLU A 66 -10.48 14.38 -21.87
CA GLU A 66 -10.05 14.95 -23.15
C GLU A 66 -10.95 16.17 -23.35
N PRO A 67 -10.46 17.42 -23.24
CA PRO A 67 -11.17 18.50 -23.88
C PRO A 67 -11.05 18.16 -25.36
N THR A 68 -12.16 17.72 -25.95
CA THR A 68 -12.34 17.73 -27.40
C THR A 68 -12.27 19.20 -27.81
N ASN A 69 -11.05 19.72 -27.90
CA ASN A 69 -10.76 21.07 -28.34
C ASN A 69 -11.05 21.12 -29.84
N GLY A 70 -12.32 21.42 -30.14
CA GLY A 70 -12.77 22.04 -31.37
C GLY A 70 -13.14 21.08 -32.51
N PRO A 71 -14.16 21.44 -33.31
CA PRO A 71 -14.42 20.82 -34.61
C PRO A 71 -13.31 21.28 -35.58
N GLY A 72 -12.18 20.56 -35.60
CA GLY A 72 -10.98 20.98 -36.33
C GLY A 72 -10.30 19.91 -37.16
N ASP A 73 -10.81 18.67 -37.18
CA ASP A 73 -10.09 17.55 -37.82
C ASP A 73 -10.93 16.83 -38.89
N ILE A 74 -11.73 17.59 -39.65
CA ILE A 74 -12.09 17.15 -41.00
C ILE A 74 -10.88 17.34 -41.89
N GLY A 75 -10.12 16.26 -42.07
CA GLY A 75 -9.04 16.15 -43.03
C GLY A 75 -9.39 16.86 -44.34
N LYS A 76 -8.84 18.07 -44.51
CA LYS A 76 -8.64 18.67 -45.81
C LYS A 76 -7.44 17.96 -46.42
N ASP A 77 -7.73 16.87 -47.10
CA ASP A 77 -7.07 16.55 -48.35
C ASP A 77 -8.17 16.17 -49.34
N PRO A 78 -8.24 16.88 -50.47
CA PRO A 78 -7.90 16.17 -51.68
C PRO A 78 -6.86 16.94 -52.50
N LYS A 79 -5.78 16.22 -52.82
CA LYS A 79 -4.86 16.43 -53.95
C LYS A 79 -5.66 16.51 -55.28
N PRO A 80 -5.19 17.13 -56.38
CA PRO A 80 -3.91 17.81 -56.63
C PRO A 80 -3.96 19.35 -56.66
#